data_AF-A0A381VSC3-F1
#
_entry.id   AF-A0A381VSC3-F1
#
_cell.length_a   1.000
_cell.length_b   1.000
_cell.length_c   1.000
_cell.angle_alpha   90.00
_cell.angle_beta   90.00
_cell.angle_gamma   90.00
#
_symmetry.space_group_name_H-M   'P 1'
#
loop_
_entity.id
_entity.type
_entity.pdbx_description
1 polymer ?
#
loop_
_entity_poly.entity_id
_entity_poly.type
_entity_poly.pdbx_seq_one_letter_code
_entity_poly.pdbx_strand_id
1 'polypeptide(L)'
;VHEHWWKALPDLPAVSLLTNFGLIGGLTISFAMFGVVVAITLIAERQRHGQVRWSEKEEDPRRHGVARLLRGPWPLVVGAIGLALANFATLALAGRPWGVTSGFALWGSKMAGVIGFDPASWPYWLSPSRAAALENSLVTDITTVMNLGIILGAMAAAGCAGRFGSVWHIPRRSLVAAIFGGLLLGYGARQAYGCNIGAYFSAIASGSLHGWLWLVAAFCGGILGTRLRPMFGLTVERTEGSC
;
A
#
# COMPACT_ATOMS: atom_id res chain seq x y z
N VAL A 1 7.34 -12.24 19.13
CA VAL A 1 7.01 -11.99 20.55
C VAL A 1 5.57 -11.52 20.77
N HIS A 2 5.00 -10.59 19.98
CA HIS A 2 3.59 -10.15 20.16
C HIS A 2 2.53 -10.97 19.42
N GLU A 3 2.90 -11.79 18.44
CA GLU A 3 1.94 -12.53 17.60
C GLU A 3 1.04 -13.48 18.41
N HIS A 4 1.57 -14.12 19.46
CA HIS A 4 0.79 -15.00 20.33
C HIS A 4 -0.29 -14.26 21.11
N TRP A 5 0.01 -13.05 21.59
CA TRP A 5 -0.97 -12.23 22.29
C TRP A 5 -2.08 -11.81 21.33
N TRP A 6 -1.74 -11.29 20.15
CA TRP A 6 -2.73 -10.88 19.15
C TRP A 6 -3.61 -12.02 18.64
N LYS A 7 -3.07 -13.24 18.52
CA LYS A 7 -3.84 -14.44 18.15
C LYS A 7 -4.68 -15.01 19.29
N ALA A 8 -4.46 -14.57 20.53
CA ALA A 8 -5.25 -14.98 21.69
C ALA A 8 -6.45 -14.06 21.95
N LEU A 9 -6.56 -12.91 21.26
CA LEU A 9 -7.76 -12.08 21.31
C LEU A 9 -8.92 -12.76 20.56
N PRO A 10 -10.18 -12.43 20.90
CA PRO A 10 -11.34 -12.89 20.15
C PRO A 10 -11.20 -12.53 18.68
N ASP A 11 -11.19 -13.53 17.82
CA ASP A 11 -11.15 -13.38 16.38
C ASP A 11 -12.51 -13.71 15.77
N LEU A 12 -12.85 -12.97 14.71
CA LEU A 12 -13.99 -13.31 13.88
C LEU A 12 -13.49 -14.22 12.75
N PRO A 13 -14.26 -15.25 12.36
CA PRO A 13 -13.89 -16.07 11.21
C PRO A 13 -13.80 -15.20 9.95
N ALA A 14 -13.01 -15.64 8.98
CA ALA A 14 -12.85 -14.93 7.72
C ALA A 14 -14.21 -14.77 7.00
N VAL A 15 -14.78 -13.56 7.06
CA VAL A 15 -16.04 -13.24 6.38
C VAL A 15 -15.73 -12.80 4.95
N SER A 16 -16.15 -13.62 3.98
CA SER A 16 -16.19 -13.24 2.57
C SER A 16 -17.62 -12.90 2.16
N LEU A 17 -17.81 -11.72 1.57
CA LEU A 17 -19.09 -11.25 1.04
C LEU A 17 -19.54 -12.12 -0.14
N LEU A 18 -18.60 -12.66 -0.92
CA LEU A 18 -18.90 -13.51 -2.07
C LEU A 18 -19.44 -14.88 -1.66
N THR A 19 -18.90 -15.50 -0.61
CA THR A 19 -19.38 -16.81 -0.15
C THR A 19 -20.70 -16.70 0.60
N ASN A 20 -20.93 -15.61 1.34
CA ASN A 20 -22.13 -15.44 2.14
C ASN A 20 -23.34 -14.88 1.35
N PHE A 21 -23.12 -13.98 0.40
CA PHE A 21 -24.19 -13.29 -0.34
C PHE A 21 -24.21 -13.61 -1.84
N GLY A 22 -23.33 -14.51 -2.29
CA GLY A 22 -23.13 -14.81 -3.70
C GLY A 22 -22.45 -13.66 -4.46
N LEU A 23 -22.20 -13.88 -5.75
CA LEU A 23 -21.51 -12.90 -6.61
C LEU A 23 -22.29 -11.57 -6.69
N ILE A 24 -23.59 -11.64 -6.98
CA ILE A 24 -24.43 -10.45 -7.15
C ILE A 24 -24.53 -9.69 -5.83
N GLY A 25 -24.85 -10.36 -4.72
CA GLY A 25 -24.97 -9.72 -3.41
C GLY A 25 -23.64 -9.11 -2.93
N GLY A 26 -22.52 -9.82 -3.10
CA GLY A 26 -21.20 -9.30 -2.76
C GLY A 26 -20.81 -8.06 -3.58
N LEU A 27 -21.13 -8.04 -4.88
CA LEU A 27 -20.90 -6.88 -5.74
C LEU A 27 -21.80 -5.71 -5.35
N THR A 28 -23.10 -5.94 -5.11
CA THR A 28 -24.02 -4.88 -4.69
C THR A 28 -23.58 -4.24 -3.37
N ILE A 29 -23.16 -5.05 -2.39
CA ILE A 29 -22.63 -4.54 -1.12
C ILE A 29 -21.36 -3.72 -1.36
N SER A 30 -20.44 -4.23 -2.17
CA SER A 30 -19.19 -3.53 -2.47
C SER A 30 -19.44 -2.18 -3.15
N PHE A 31 -20.33 -2.12 -4.14
CA PHE A 31 -20.73 -0.87 -4.79
C PHE A 31 -21.45 0.09 -3.84
N ALA A 32 -22.31 -0.42 -2.96
CA ALA A 32 -22.95 0.39 -1.94
C ALA A 32 -21.91 1.01 -0.98
N MET A 33 -20.92 0.23 -0.55
CA MET A 33 -19.83 0.71 0.30
C MET A 33 -18.97 1.77 -0.40
N PHE A 34 -18.63 1.58 -1.68
CA PHE A 34 -17.97 2.63 -2.47
C PHE A 34 -18.84 3.89 -2.59
N GLY A 35 -20.15 3.74 -2.80
CA GLY A 35 -21.11 4.84 -2.83
C GLY A 35 -21.13 5.62 -1.51
N VAL A 36 -21.08 4.92 -0.37
CA VAL A 36 -20.99 5.55 0.96
C VAL A 36 -19.68 6.34 1.11
N VAL A 37 -18.54 5.76 0.72
CA VAL A 37 -17.24 6.47 0.78
C VAL A 37 -17.27 7.73 -0.09
N VAL A 38 -17.82 7.64 -1.30
CA VAL A 38 -17.98 8.80 -2.20
C VAL A 38 -18.91 9.84 -1.57
N ALA A 39 -20.07 9.43 -1.03
CA ALA A 39 -21.00 10.35 -0.40
C ALA A 39 -20.38 11.07 0.81
N ILE A 40 -19.68 10.34 1.69
CA ILE A 40 -18.96 10.92 2.83
C ILE A 40 -17.91 11.91 2.34
N THR A 41 -17.16 11.56 1.30
CA THR A 41 -16.11 12.42 0.73
C THR A 41 -16.72 13.71 0.16
N LEU A 42 -17.79 13.60 -0.63
CA LEU A 42 -18.48 14.76 -1.21
C LEU A 42 -19.11 15.66 -0.14
N ILE A 43 -19.70 15.09 0.91
CA ILE A 43 -20.26 15.84 2.04
C ILE A 43 -19.14 16.58 2.77
N ALA A 44 -18.06 15.89 3.12
CA ALA A 44 -16.92 16.47 3.82
C ALA A 44 -16.25 17.58 3.01
N GLU A 45 -16.15 17.40 1.69
CA GLU A 45 -15.57 18.37 0.77
C GLU A 45 -16.47 19.60 0.64
N ARG A 46 -17.78 19.43 0.44
CA ARG A 46 -18.74 20.54 0.41
C ARG A 46 -18.77 21.33 1.71
N GLN A 47 -18.71 20.65 2.87
CA GLN A 47 -18.69 21.32 4.17
C GLN A 47 -17.41 22.13 4.41
N ARG A 48 -16.26 21.68 3.87
CA ARG A 48 -14.98 22.36 4.08
C ARG A 48 -14.64 23.41 3.01
N HIS A 49 -15.12 23.23 1.78
CA HIS A 49 -14.71 24.04 0.63
C HIS A 49 -15.86 24.73 -0.08
N GLY A 50 -17.13 24.49 0.31
CA GLY A 50 -18.32 25.06 -0.33
C GLY A 50 -18.62 24.51 -1.73
N GLN A 51 -17.60 24.01 -2.44
CA GLN A 51 -17.69 23.37 -3.75
C GLN A 51 -16.82 22.13 -3.80
N VAL A 52 -17.22 21.15 -4.60
CA VAL A 52 -16.41 19.96 -4.91
C VAL A 52 -15.33 20.40 -5.88
N ARG A 53 -14.09 20.48 -5.40
CA ARG A 53 -12.91 20.73 -6.22
C ARG A 53 -12.54 19.40 -6.86
N TRP A 54 -13.18 19.10 -7.98
CA TRP A 54 -12.66 18.08 -8.90
C TRP A 54 -11.20 18.43 -9.15
N SER A 55 -10.31 17.46 -8.94
CA SER A 55 -8.88 17.64 -9.13
C SER A 55 -8.59 18.00 -10.60
N GLU A 56 -8.75 19.28 -10.96
CA GLU A 56 -8.23 19.90 -12.17
C GLU A 56 -6.71 19.99 -12.01
N LYS A 57 -6.05 18.83 -12.04
CA LYS A 57 -4.60 18.76 -12.11
C LYS A 57 -4.22 18.73 -13.58
N GLU A 58 -4.28 19.94 -14.15
CA GLU A 58 -3.45 20.41 -15.26
C GLU A 58 -3.29 19.41 -16.42
N GLU A 59 -4.37 19.26 -17.20
CA GLU A 59 -4.20 18.89 -18.60
C GLU A 59 -3.46 20.04 -19.30
N ASP A 60 -2.12 19.99 -19.30
CA ASP A 60 -1.32 20.83 -20.19
C ASP A 60 -1.73 20.50 -21.64
N PRO A 61 -2.47 21.38 -22.34
CA PRO A 61 -2.99 21.11 -23.68
C PRO A 61 -1.88 20.91 -24.72
N ARG A 62 -0.62 21.14 -24.34
CA ARG A 62 0.54 21.13 -25.23
C ARG A 62 1.24 19.76 -25.30
N ARG A 63 0.80 18.75 -24.54
CA ARG A 63 1.45 17.42 -24.52
C ARG A 63 0.59 16.36 -25.21
N HIS A 64 0.72 16.25 -26.53
CA HIS A 64 0.11 15.19 -27.34
C HIS A 64 1.15 14.14 -27.80
N GLY A 65 0.70 12.91 -28.08
CA GLY A 65 1.53 11.84 -28.67
C GLY A 65 2.41 11.06 -27.69
N VAL A 66 3.49 10.45 -28.20
CA VAL A 66 4.42 9.55 -27.46
C VAL A 66 5.03 10.24 -26.22
N ALA A 67 5.19 11.58 -26.26
CA ALA A 67 5.66 12.36 -25.12
C ALA A 67 4.68 12.37 -23.94
N ARG A 68 3.36 12.30 -24.18
CA ARG A 68 2.34 12.17 -23.11
C ARG A 68 2.38 10.79 -22.48
N LEU A 69 2.55 9.74 -23.31
CA LEU A 69 2.73 8.38 -22.83
C LEU A 69 3.99 8.26 -21.95
N LEU A 70 5.13 8.79 -22.40
CA LEU A 70 6.38 8.65 -21.67
C LEU A 70 6.56 9.60 -20.47
N ARG A 71 5.91 10.78 -20.46
CA ARG A 71 6.19 11.85 -19.47
C ARG A 71 5.00 12.44 -18.75
N GLY A 72 3.78 11.97 -19.02
CA GLY A 72 2.54 12.70 -18.76
C GLY A 72 2.31 13.21 -17.33
N PRO A 73 1.23 13.96 -17.12
CA PRO A 73 0.23 13.57 -16.14
C PRO A 73 -0.69 12.53 -16.78
N TRP A 74 -0.68 11.31 -16.21
CA TRP A 74 -1.59 10.23 -16.61
C TRP A 74 -2.91 10.35 -15.83
N PRO A 75 -4.07 10.08 -16.46
CA PRO A 75 -5.33 10.02 -15.73
C PRO A 75 -5.28 8.95 -14.63
N LEU A 76 -5.83 9.24 -13.44
CA LEU A 76 -5.85 8.31 -12.31
C LEU A 76 -6.49 6.96 -12.67
N VAL A 77 -7.48 6.99 -13.56
CA VAL A 77 -8.16 5.79 -14.09
C VAL A 77 -7.18 4.84 -14.78
N VAL A 78 -6.23 5.37 -15.55
CA VAL A 78 -5.24 4.53 -16.25
C VAL A 78 -4.30 3.86 -15.25
N GLY A 79 -3.90 4.57 -14.19
CA GLY A 79 -3.15 3.99 -13.08
C GLY A 79 -3.94 2.89 -12.35
N ALA A 80 -5.23 3.11 -12.10
CA ALA A 80 -6.11 2.13 -11.47
C ALA A 80 -6.28 0.86 -12.31
N ILE A 81 -6.52 1.01 -13.62
CA ILE A 81 -6.61 -0.12 -14.56
C ILE A 81 -5.27 -0.86 -14.62
N GLY A 82 -4.15 -0.15 -14.73
CA GLY A 82 -2.81 -0.75 -14.75
C GLY A 82 -2.53 -1.56 -13.49
N LEU A 83 -2.87 -1.03 -12.31
CA LEU A 83 -2.73 -1.74 -11.04
C LEU A 83 -3.61 -2.99 -10.98
N ALA A 84 -4.86 -2.90 -11.48
CA ALA A 84 -5.78 -4.03 -11.51
C ALA A 84 -5.28 -5.16 -12.41
N LEU A 85 -4.81 -4.82 -13.62
CA LEU A 85 -4.22 -5.78 -14.56
C LEU A 85 -2.97 -6.43 -13.98
N ALA A 86 -2.08 -5.65 -13.36
CA ALA A 86 -0.86 -6.18 -12.74
C ALA A 86 -1.17 -7.07 -11.52
N ASN A 87 -2.19 -6.75 -10.72
CA ASN A 87 -2.66 -7.63 -9.64
C ASN A 87 -3.24 -8.94 -10.19
N PHE A 88 -4.03 -8.89 -11.26
CA PHE A 88 -4.55 -10.09 -11.91
C PHE A 88 -3.42 -10.94 -12.50
N ALA A 89 -2.46 -10.33 -13.19
CA ALA A 89 -1.28 -11.02 -13.71
C ALA A 89 -0.47 -11.68 -12.58
N THR A 90 -0.31 -10.99 -11.45
CA THR A 90 0.37 -11.55 -10.27
C THR A 90 -0.38 -12.76 -9.72
N LEU A 91 -1.71 -12.69 -9.62
CA LEU A 91 -2.52 -13.82 -9.18
C LEU A 91 -2.41 -15.01 -10.15
N ALA A 92 -2.45 -14.75 -11.46
CA ALA A 92 -2.35 -15.77 -12.49
C ALA A 92 -0.97 -16.46 -12.54
N LEU A 93 0.11 -15.69 -12.38
CA LEU A 93 1.49 -16.19 -12.47
C LEU A 93 2.00 -16.78 -11.15
N ALA A 94 1.67 -16.14 -10.02
CA ALA A 94 2.21 -16.50 -8.71
C ALA A 94 1.23 -17.35 -7.86
N GLY A 95 -0.02 -17.50 -8.29
CA GLY A 95 -1.06 -18.25 -7.56
C GLY A 95 -1.49 -17.61 -6.23
N ARG A 96 -1.06 -16.38 -5.96
CA ARG A 96 -1.33 -15.64 -4.72
C ARG A 96 -1.53 -14.15 -4.99
N PRO A 97 -2.29 -13.44 -4.15
CA PRO A 97 -2.48 -11.99 -4.31
C PRO A 97 -1.16 -11.23 -4.16
N TRP A 98 -1.11 -10.02 -4.74
CA TRP A 98 0.08 -9.18 -4.74
C TRP A 98 0.51 -8.81 -3.31
N GLY A 99 1.71 -9.26 -2.92
CA GLY A 99 2.33 -8.95 -1.63
C GLY A 99 3.75 -8.40 -1.77
N VAL A 100 4.02 -7.25 -1.14
CA VAL A 100 5.34 -6.57 -1.14
C VAL A 100 6.10 -6.82 0.17
N THR A 101 5.37 -7.02 1.27
CA THR A 101 5.89 -7.00 2.65
C THR A 101 6.73 -8.21 3.02
N SER A 102 6.50 -9.37 2.38
CA SER A 102 7.28 -10.59 2.57
C SER A 102 8.73 -10.42 2.13
N GLY A 103 8.97 -9.77 0.99
CA GLY A 103 10.30 -9.54 0.45
C GLY A 103 11.18 -8.73 1.41
N PHE A 104 10.64 -7.66 2.01
CA PHE A 104 11.40 -6.86 2.99
C PHE A 104 11.77 -7.63 4.25
N ALA A 105 10.89 -8.52 4.74
CA ALA A 105 11.26 -9.37 5.87
C ALA A 105 12.30 -10.42 5.50
N LEU A 106 12.26 -10.95 4.27
CA LEU A 106 13.29 -11.86 3.79
C LEU A 106 14.66 -11.17 3.75
N TRP A 107 14.73 -9.96 3.16
CA TRP A 107 15.97 -9.19 3.09
C TRP A 107 16.48 -8.85 4.50
N GLY A 108 15.61 -8.35 5.37
CA GLY A 108 15.96 -8.04 6.75
C GLY A 108 16.41 -9.27 7.54
N SER A 109 15.79 -10.42 7.33
CA SER A 109 16.16 -11.68 7.99
C SER A 109 17.52 -12.17 7.49
N LYS A 110 17.78 -12.14 6.18
CA LYS A 110 19.11 -12.52 5.65
C LYS A 110 20.21 -11.57 6.13
N MET A 111 19.95 -10.27 6.17
CA MET A 111 20.90 -9.31 6.76
C MET A 111 21.16 -9.60 8.23
N ALA A 112 20.12 -9.90 9.01
CA ALA A 112 20.28 -10.30 10.42
C ALA A 112 21.09 -11.59 10.56
N GLY A 113 20.88 -12.56 9.65
CA GLY A 113 21.67 -13.79 9.56
C GLY A 113 23.16 -13.52 9.34
N VAL A 114 23.51 -12.59 8.45
CA VAL A 114 24.91 -12.18 8.20
C VAL A 114 25.53 -11.52 9.43
N ILE A 115 24.74 -10.81 10.24
CA ILE A 115 25.19 -10.15 11.48
C ILE A 115 25.29 -11.14 12.66
N GLY A 116 24.94 -12.41 12.46
CA GLY A 116 25.10 -13.48 13.46
C GLY A 116 23.84 -13.82 14.25
N PHE A 117 22.67 -13.29 13.87
CA PHE A 117 21.39 -13.78 14.38
C PHE A 117 21.00 -15.08 13.69
N ASP A 118 20.09 -15.84 14.30
CA ASP A 118 19.46 -17.01 13.67
C ASP A 118 17.98 -16.73 13.33
N PRO A 119 17.68 -16.23 12.11
CA PRO A 119 16.31 -16.02 11.66
C PRO A 119 15.51 -17.31 11.52
N ALA A 120 16.15 -18.47 11.30
CA ALA A 120 15.43 -19.72 11.09
C ALA A 120 14.67 -20.15 12.37
N SER A 121 15.18 -19.77 13.53
CA SER A 121 14.53 -19.97 14.84
C SER A 121 13.26 -19.12 15.05
N TRP A 122 13.02 -18.09 14.24
CA TRP A 122 11.92 -17.16 14.50
C TRP A 122 10.56 -17.77 14.13
N PRO A 123 9.49 -17.55 14.92
CA PRO A 123 8.15 -18.10 14.66
C PRO A 123 7.61 -17.83 13.25
N TYR A 124 8.03 -16.71 12.66
CA TYR A 124 7.64 -16.34 11.30
C TYR A 124 8.23 -17.30 10.23
N TRP A 125 9.42 -17.84 10.43
CA TRP A 125 10.11 -18.69 9.45
C TRP A 125 9.86 -20.19 9.66
N LEU A 126 9.19 -20.59 10.75
CA LEU A 126 8.88 -21.99 11.06
C LEU A 126 7.88 -22.65 10.08
N SER A 127 7.12 -21.86 9.33
CA SER A 127 6.19 -22.40 8.34
C SER A 127 6.95 -22.94 7.13
N PRO A 128 6.68 -24.18 6.65
CA PRO A 128 7.47 -24.81 5.58
C PRO A 128 7.64 -23.95 4.32
N SER A 129 6.58 -23.25 3.90
CA SER A 129 6.61 -22.38 2.73
C SER A 129 7.47 -21.11 2.92
N ARG A 130 7.62 -20.65 4.16
CA ARG A 130 8.47 -19.50 4.52
C ARG A 130 9.90 -19.94 4.78
N ALA A 131 10.12 -21.07 5.45
CA ALA A 131 11.43 -21.68 5.65
C ALA A 131 12.16 -21.87 4.31
N ALA A 132 11.47 -22.45 3.32
CA ALA A 132 12.01 -22.61 1.97
C ALA A 132 12.42 -21.27 1.34
N ALA A 133 11.68 -20.18 1.58
CA ALA A 133 12.05 -18.86 1.06
C ALA A 133 13.31 -18.29 1.73
N LEU A 134 13.58 -18.63 3.00
CA LEU A 134 14.79 -18.21 3.71
C LEU A 134 16.04 -18.92 3.19
N GLU A 135 15.93 -20.22 2.93
CA GLU A 135 17.02 -21.06 2.38
C GLU A 135 17.31 -20.73 0.91
N ASN A 136 16.28 -20.44 0.12
CA ASN A 136 16.43 -20.14 -1.30
C ASN A 136 17.06 -18.76 -1.56
N SER A 137 17.61 -18.57 -2.77
CA SER A 137 18.19 -17.30 -3.20
C SER A 137 17.14 -16.17 -3.24
N LEU A 138 17.59 -14.93 -3.04
CA LEU A 138 16.74 -13.75 -3.17
C LEU A 138 16.14 -13.61 -4.58
N VAL A 139 16.86 -14.07 -5.60
CA VAL A 139 16.45 -13.95 -7.01
C VAL A 139 15.36 -14.95 -7.38
N THR A 140 15.21 -16.05 -6.64
CA THR A 140 14.15 -17.04 -6.88
C THR A 140 12.86 -16.71 -6.13
N ASP A 141 12.91 -15.80 -5.15
CA ASP A 141 11.72 -15.33 -4.47
C ASP A 141 10.93 -14.35 -5.34
N ILE A 142 9.71 -14.74 -5.69
CA ILE A 142 8.78 -13.96 -6.51
C ILE A 142 8.58 -12.54 -5.94
N THR A 143 8.47 -12.41 -4.61
CA THR A 143 8.22 -11.09 -4.00
C THR A 143 9.43 -10.17 -4.06
N THR A 144 10.63 -10.73 -3.98
CA THR A 144 11.89 -9.99 -4.16
C THR A 144 12.04 -9.49 -5.59
N VAL A 145 11.84 -10.36 -6.59
CA VAL A 145 11.92 -9.97 -8.02
C VAL A 145 10.87 -8.91 -8.35
N MET A 146 9.65 -9.08 -7.84
CA MET A 146 8.59 -8.09 -8.01
C MET A 146 8.95 -6.74 -7.37
N ASN A 147 9.49 -6.72 -6.15
CA ASN A 147 9.91 -5.49 -5.49
C ASN A 147 11.04 -4.78 -6.27
N LEU A 148 12.01 -5.53 -6.79
CA LEU A 148 13.05 -4.98 -7.66
C LEU A 148 12.45 -4.41 -8.96
N GLY A 149 11.50 -5.10 -9.57
CA GLY A 149 10.77 -4.62 -10.75
C GLY A 149 10.02 -3.31 -10.49
N ILE A 150 9.35 -3.18 -9.33
CA ILE A 150 8.68 -1.94 -8.93
C ILE A 150 9.68 -0.80 -8.75
N ILE A 151 10.80 -1.05 -8.06
CA ILE A 151 11.84 -0.02 -7.83
C ILE A 151 12.44 0.44 -9.16
N LEU A 152 12.86 -0.49 -10.01
CA LEU A 152 13.46 -0.18 -11.31
C LEU A 152 12.45 0.51 -12.24
N GLY A 153 11.20 0.05 -12.26
CA GLY A 153 10.13 0.67 -13.05
C GLY A 153 9.83 2.10 -12.59
N ALA A 154 9.76 2.33 -11.28
CA ALA A 154 9.57 3.67 -10.73
C ALA A 154 10.75 4.61 -11.05
N MET A 155 11.99 4.10 -10.97
CA MET A 155 13.19 4.86 -11.34
C MET A 155 13.21 5.21 -12.84
N ALA A 156 12.88 4.24 -13.71
CA ALA A 156 12.80 4.46 -15.15
C ALA A 156 11.71 5.48 -15.48
N ALA A 157 10.51 5.36 -14.89
CA ALA A 157 9.42 6.30 -15.08
C ALA A 157 9.79 7.73 -14.60
N ALA A 158 10.43 7.85 -13.44
CA ALA A 158 10.91 9.14 -12.92
C ALA A 158 11.98 9.76 -13.83
N GLY A 159 12.89 8.94 -14.37
CA GLY A 159 13.89 9.35 -15.35
C GLY A 159 13.28 9.84 -16.66
N CYS A 160 12.34 9.08 -17.24
CA CYS A 160 11.61 9.48 -18.45
C CYS A 160 10.84 10.78 -18.26
N ALA A 161 10.20 10.95 -17.10
CA ALA A 161 9.46 12.16 -16.73
C ALA A 161 10.36 13.37 -16.41
N GLY A 162 11.68 13.19 -16.34
CA GLY A 162 12.62 14.26 -15.96
C GLY A 162 12.45 14.75 -14.53
N ARG A 163 11.81 13.96 -13.66
CA ARG A 163 11.50 14.29 -12.26
C ARG A 163 12.48 13.67 -11.28
N PHE A 164 13.65 13.24 -11.77
CA PHE A 164 14.69 12.68 -10.92
C PHE A 164 15.33 13.81 -10.09
N GLY A 165 14.71 14.11 -8.95
CA GLY A 165 15.15 15.16 -8.04
C GLY A 165 16.20 14.60 -7.08
N SER A 166 17.43 15.11 -7.18
CA SER A 166 18.50 14.71 -6.27
C SER A 166 18.40 15.50 -4.96
N VAL A 167 17.58 15.03 -4.02
CA VAL A 167 17.46 15.64 -2.70
C VAL A 167 18.55 15.07 -1.78
N TRP A 168 19.77 15.61 -1.90
CA TRP A 168 20.90 15.18 -1.08
C TRP A 168 20.85 15.72 0.36
N HIS A 169 20.01 16.73 0.63
CA HIS A 169 19.93 17.35 1.95
C HIS A 169 18.63 16.94 2.67
N ILE A 170 18.71 15.88 3.47
CA ILE A 170 17.58 15.39 4.26
C ILE A 170 17.70 15.95 5.69
N PRO A 171 16.75 16.78 6.16
CA PRO A 171 16.83 17.30 7.53
C PRO A 171 16.68 16.16 8.53
N ARG A 172 17.47 16.20 9.62
CA ARG A 172 17.50 15.14 10.64
C ARG A 172 16.12 14.76 11.18
N ARG A 173 15.23 15.76 11.35
CA ARG A 173 13.85 15.53 11.81
C ARG A 173 13.01 14.70 10.82
N SER A 174 13.20 14.90 9.52
CA SER A 174 12.57 14.10 8.46
C SER A 174 13.13 12.68 8.42
N LEU A 175 14.44 12.52 8.59
CA LEU A 175 15.05 11.19 8.68
C LEU A 175 14.51 10.38 9.86
N VAL A 176 14.43 11.01 11.04
CA VAL A 176 13.83 10.40 12.24
C VAL A 176 12.37 10.00 11.96
N ALA A 177 11.58 10.89 11.36
CA ALA A 177 10.20 10.60 10.98
C ALA A 177 10.09 9.42 10.01
N ALA A 178 11.00 9.32 9.04
CA ALA A 178 11.04 8.23 8.07
C ALA A 178 11.39 6.88 8.71
N ILE A 179 12.35 6.87 9.66
CA ILE A 179 12.72 5.65 10.40
C ILE A 179 11.55 5.17 11.26
N PHE A 180 11.01 6.04 12.12
CA PHE A 180 9.88 5.66 12.98
C PHE A 180 8.63 5.32 12.17
N GLY A 181 8.33 6.09 11.13
CA GLY A 181 7.22 5.81 10.21
C GLY A 181 7.39 4.47 9.49
N GLY A 182 8.60 4.17 9.00
CA GLY A 182 8.91 2.89 8.36
C GLY A 182 8.77 1.69 9.30
N LEU A 183 9.24 1.81 10.54
CA LEU A 183 9.07 0.77 11.57
C LEU A 183 7.59 0.54 11.91
N LEU A 184 6.82 1.61 12.09
CA LEU A 184 5.38 1.53 12.33
C LEU A 184 4.63 0.91 11.14
N LEU A 185 4.98 1.29 9.91
CA LEU A 185 4.41 0.70 8.69
C LEU A 185 4.75 -0.78 8.59
N GLY A 186 6.00 -1.17 8.87
CA GLY A 186 6.43 -2.57 8.85
C GLY A 186 5.71 -3.41 9.91
N TYR A 187 5.65 -2.93 11.15
CA TYR A 187 4.94 -3.58 12.24
C TYR A 187 3.44 -3.71 11.95
N GLY A 188 2.80 -2.61 11.54
CA GLY A 188 1.38 -2.57 11.20
C GLY A 188 1.05 -3.48 10.02
N ALA A 189 1.87 -3.49 8.97
CA ALA A 189 1.65 -4.37 7.82
C ALA A 189 1.75 -5.86 8.18
N ARG A 190 2.52 -6.22 9.22
CA ARG A 190 2.55 -7.58 9.75
C ARG A 190 1.32 -7.91 10.56
N GLN A 191 0.90 -7.00 11.43
CA GLN A 191 -0.29 -7.23 12.25
C GLN A 191 -1.57 -7.25 11.43
N ALA A 192 -1.61 -6.48 10.36
CA ALA A 192 -2.74 -6.36 9.43
C ALA A 192 -2.70 -7.37 8.27
N TYR A 193 -1.72 -8.28 8.28
CA TYR A 193 -1.52 -9.32 7.25
C TYR A 193 -1.35 -8.80 5.80
N GLY A 194 -0.84 -7.58 5.62
CA GLY A 194 -0.51 -7.05 4.30
C GLY A 194 -0.27 -5.55 4.24
N CYS A 195 0.10 -5.07 3.05
CA CYS A 195 0.20 -3.66 2.71
C CYS A 195 -1.07 -3.16 2.00
N ASN A 196 -1.10 -1.90 1.59
CA ASN A 196 -2.23 -1.29 0.87
C ASN A 196 -2.64 -2.08 -0.40
N ILE A 197 -1.68 -2.69 -1.09
CA ILE A 197 -2.00 -3.49 -2.29
C ILE A 197 -2.62 -4.83 -1.86
N GLY A 198 -1.98 -5.58 -0.97
CA GLY A 198 -2.46 -6.91 -0.58
C GLY A 198 -3.67 -6.89 0.36
N ALA A 199 -3.60 -6.14 1.46
CA ALA A 199 -4.61 -6.10 2.51
C ALA A 199 -5.83 -5.24 2.18
N TYR A 200 -5.70 -4.27 1.27
CA TYR A 200 -6.82 -3.44 0.84
C TYR A 200 -7.28 -3.78 -0.57
N PHE A 201 -6.44 -3.55 -1.58
CA PHE A 201 -6.85 -3.74 -2.97
C PHE A 201 -7.19 -5.20 -3.29
N SER A 202 -6.28 -6.15 -3.03
CA SER A 202 -6.54 -7.56 -3.31
C SER A 202 -7.61 -8.16 -2.38
N ALA A 203 -7.68 -7.71 -1.12
CA ALA A 203 -8.70 -8.18 -0.17
C ALA A 203 -10.12 -7.79 -0.60
N ILE A 204 -10.35 -6.53 -0.98
CA ILE A 204 -11.65 -6.07 -1.49
C ILE A 204 -11.98 -6.75 -2.83
N ALA A 205 -10.99 -6.90 -3.72
CA ALA A 205 -11.19 -7.62 -4.98
C ALA A 205 -11.61 -9.09 -4.77
N SER A 206 -11.15 -9.73 -3.69
CA SER A 206 -11.57 -11.08 -3.29
C SER A 206 -12.88 -11.13 -2.49
N GLY A 207 -13.56 -10.00 -2.29
CA GLY A 207 -14.78 -9.90 -1.51
C GLY A 207 -14.60 -10.03 0.00
N SER A 208 -13.38 -9.86 0.52
CA SER A 208 -13.10 -10.00 1.95
C SER A 208 -13.53 -8.75 2.75
N LEU A 209 -14.23 -8.97 3.87
CA LEU A 209 -14.59 -7.89 4.81
C LEU A 209 -13.35 -7.24 5.45
N HIS A 210 -12.26 -7.99 5.60
CA HIS A 210 -10.99 -7.51 6.15
C HIS A 210 -10.48 -6.27 5.44
N GLY A 211 -10.59 -6.21 4.11
CA GLY A 211 -10.11 -5.07 3.32
C GLY A 211 -10.83 -3.76 3.66
N TRP A 212 -12.13 -3.85 3.98
CA TRP A 212 -12.92 -2.69 4.38
C TRP A 212 -12.61 -2.21 5.80
N LEU A 213 -12.43 -3.12 6.74
CA LEU A 213 -12.00 -2.76 8.10
C LEU A 213 -10.58 -2.16 8.08
N TRP A 214 -9.70 -2.76 7.27
CA TRP A 214 -8.36 -2.25 7.04
C TRP A 214 -8.39 -0.82 6.48
N LEU A 215 -9.28 -0.52 5.51
CA LEU A 215 -9.43 0.82 4.94
C LEU A 215 -9.74 1.85 6.03
N VAL A 216 -10.71 1.58 6.91
CA VAL A 216 -11.12 2.50 7.97
C VAL A 216 -9.96 2.73 8.94
N ALA A 217 -9.31 1.66 9.40
CA ALA A 217 -8.18 1.76 10.32
C ALA A 217 -6.99 2.52 9.70
N ALA A 218 -6.65 2.22 8.44
CA ALA A 218 -5.59 2.89 7.70
C ALA A 218 -5.91 4.37 7.46
N PHE A 219 -7.17 4.70 7.18
CA PHE A 219 -7.61 6.09 7.00
C PHE A 219 -7.49 6.88 8.31
N CYS A 220 -7.98 6.34 9.43
CA CYS A 220 -7.81 6.95 10.76
C CYS A 220 -6.33 7.12 11.13
N GLY A 221 -5.51 6.11 10.89
CA GLY A 221 -4.06 6.17 11.09
C GLY A 221 -3.39 7.24 10.19
N GLY A 222 -3.85 7.37 8.95
CA GLY A 222 -3.41 8.42 8.02
C GLY A 222 -3.72 9.83 8.53
N ILE A 223 -4.92 10.08 9.07
CA ILE A 223 -5.28 11.36 9.68
C ILE A 223 -4.38 11.68 10.88
N LEU A 224 -4.10 10.70 11.73
CA LEU A 224 -3.18 10.89 12.85
C LEU A 224 -1.76 11.19 12.35
N GLY A 225 -1.30 10.44 11.34
CA GLY A 225 0.01 10.65 10.73
C GLY A 225 0.17 12.04 10.11
N THR A 226 -0.83 12.56 9.39
CA THR A 226 -0.79 13.91 8.82
C THR A 226 -0.81 15.00 9.89
N ARG A 227 -1.49 14.79 11.02
CA ARG A 227 -1.43 15.71 12.17
C ARG A 227 -0.07 15.72 12.87
N LEU A 228 0.66 14.60 12.87
CA LEU A 228 1.98 14.49 13.48
C LEU A 228 3.12 15.01 12.59
N ARG A 229 2.92 15.06 11.26
CA ARG A 229 3.93 15.55 10.28
C ARG A 229 4.58 16.90 10.64
N PRO A 230 3.85 17.95 11.08
CA PRO A 230 4.44 19.23 11.42
C PRO A 230 5.46 19.15 12.56
N MET A 231 5.31 18.21 13.50
CA MET A 231 6.26 18.02 14.61
C MET A 231 7.66 17.62 14.11
N PHE A 232 7.73 17.00 12.92
CA PHE A 232 8.98 16.61 12.27
C PHE A 232 9.47 17.64 11.25
N GLY A 233 8.85 18.83 11.19
CA GLY A 233 9.20 19.87 10.22
C GLY A 233 8.82 19.51 8.78
N LEU A 234 7.89 18.57 8.59
CA LEU A 234 7.36 18.23 7.27
C LEU A 234 6.19 19.15 6.93
N THR A 235 6.15 19.64 5.70
CA THR A 235 5.02 20.40 5.19
C THR A 235 3.78 19.50 5.12
N VAL A 236 2.68 20.03 5.64
CA VAL A 236 1.34 19.50 5.39
C VAL A 236 0.69 20.50 4.47
N GLU A 237 0.27 20.07 3.29
CA GLU A 237 -0.66 20.84 2.47
C GLU A 237 -1.91 21.08 3.31
N ARG A 238 -1.98 22.25 3.94
CA ARG A 238 -3.21 22.76 4.54
C ARG A 238 -3.94 23.47 3.42
N THR A 239 -5.20 23.14 3.24
CA THR A 239 -6.05 23.83 2.28
C THR A 239 -6.12 25.31 2.65
N GLU A 240 -5.98 26.18 1.65
CA GLU A 240 -6.22 27.62 1.77
C GLU A 240 -7.64 27.82 2.32
N GLY A 241 -7.76 28.20 3.60
CA GLY A 241 -9.07 28.37 4.24
C GLY A 241 -9.11 28.10 5.74
N SER A 242 -8.11 27.45 6.34
CA SER A 242 -7.99 27.41 7.81
C SER A 242 -7.06 28.52 8.31
N CYS A 243 -7.59 29.75 8.39
CA CYS A 243 -7.16 30.69 9.42
C CYS A 243 -7.88 30.34 10.72
#